data_AF-A0A6L3SRL3-F1
#
_entry.id   AF-A0A6L3SRL3-F1
#
_cell.length_a   1.000
_cell.length_b   1.000
_cell.length_c   1.000
_cell.angle_alpha   90.00
_cell.angle_beta   90.00
_cell.angle_gamma   90.00
#
_symmetry.space_group_name_H-M   'P 1'
#
loop_
_entity.id
_entity.type
_entity.pdbx_description
1 polymer ?
#
loop_
_entity_poly.entity_id
_entity_poly.type
_entity_poly.pdbx_seq_one_letter_code
_entity_poly.pdbx_strand_id
1 'polypeptide(L)'
;MPNRIEGPDPPVSPSGRTPTFDARLVERWTVIAWRADRLVKFEGNHTTVGSALNWPDQYLPVSHQMRGQARTFLLMWAWCEAGNDTWRGYCKKRGWSRSTADRWRKWAAELIANGINEAIIAAAQQRAT
;
A
#
# COMPACT_ATOMS: atom_id res chain seq x y z
N MET A 1 -3.84 24.43 3.79
CA MET A 1 -3.73 23.22 4.62
C MET A 1 -4.51 22.12 3.89
N PRO A 2 -3.90 21.13 3.21
CA PRO A 2 -4.71 20.05 2.64
C PRO A 2 -5.07 19.06 3.76
N ASN A 3 -6.35 18.75 3.85
CA ASN A 3 -6.98 17.90 4.87
C ASN A 3 -6.29 16.52 4.97
N ARG A 4 -5.86 16.18 6.19
CA ARG A 4 -5.41 14.83 6.56
C ARG A 4 -6.62 13.90 6.48
N ILE A 5 -6.60 12.93 5.57
CA ILE A 5 -7.60 11.88 5.51
C ILE A 5 -7.32 10.95 6.70
N GLU A 6 -8.20 10.95 7.70
CA GLU A 6 -8.15 10.06 8.87
C GLU A 6 -8.41 8.62 8.41
N GLY A 7 -7.33 7.89 8.13
CA GLY A 7 -7.32 6.43 8.08
C GLY A 7 -7.07 5.86 9.47
N PRO A 8 -7.31 4.55 9.69
CA PRO A 8 -7.01 3.91 10.97
C PRO A 8 -5.54 4.12 11.33
N ASP A 9 -5.28 4.42 12.61
CA ASP A 9 -3.93 4.63 13.11
C ASP A 9 -3.04 3.41 12.80
N PRO A 10 -1.79 3.63 12.34
CA PRO A 10 -0.87 2.54 12.13
C PRO A 10 -0.65 1.78 13.46
N PRO A 11 -0.52 0.45 13.43
CA PRO A 11 -0.32 -0.36 14.63
C PRO A 11 0.94 0.09 15.40
N VAL A 12 0.78 0.37 16.70
CA VAL A 12 1.88 0.70 17.62
C VAL A 12 2.50 -0.58 18.20
N SER A 13 3.82 -0.64 18.27
CA SER A 13 4.56 -1.79 18.82
C SER A 13 4.56 -1.76 20.36
N PRO A 14 4.31 -2.89 21.06
CA PRO A 14 4.27 -2.94 22.54
C PRO A 14 5.62 -2.73 23.25
N SER A 15 6.74 -2.73 22.52
CA SER A 15 8.09 -2.86 23.08
C SER A 15 8.84 -1.55 23.30
N GLY A 16 8.20 -0.38 23.12
CA GLY A 16 8.87 0.92 23.21
C GLY A 16 9.92 1.18 22.11
N ARG A 17 10.20 0.20 21.24
CA ARG A 17 10.89 0.41 19.97
C ARG A 17 9.88 0.95 18.97
N THR A 18 10.21 2.07 18.37
CA THR A 18 9.53 2.59 17.19
C THR A 18 9.43 1.45 16.17
N PRO A 19 8.22 0.94 15.85
CA PRO A 19 8.09 -0.13 14.86
C PRO A 19 8.65 0.36 13.54
N THR A 20 9.70 -0.29 13.03
CA THR A 20 10.20 -0.05 11.69
C THR A 20 9.35 -0.83 10.71
N PHE A 21 8.67 -0.11 9.82
CA PHE A 21 7.98 -0.70 8.69
C PHE A 21 8.99 -1.13 7.63
N ASP A 22 8.82 -2.35 7.10
CA ASP A 22 9.53 -2.82 5.92
C ASP A 22 8.54 -3.09 4.77
N ALA A 23 9.08 -3.32 3.57
CA ALA A 23 8.26 -3.56 2.39
C ALA A 23 7.35 -4.80 2.53
N ARG A 24 7.81 -5.85 3.25
CA ARG A 24 7.01 -7.06 3.48
C ARG A 24 5.82 -6.79 4.39
N LEU A 25 6.00 -5.93 5.40
CA LEU A 25 4.95 -5.54 6.31
C LEU A 25 3.90 -4.69 5.59
N VAL A 26 4.33 -3.75 4.73
CA VAL A 26 3.44 -2.97 3.85
C VAL A 26 2.62 -3.90 2.93
N GLU A 27 3.28 -4.85 2.26
CA GLU A 27 2.62 -5.85 1.43
C GLU A 27 1.59 -6.66 2.23
N ARG A 28 1.96 -7.16 3.42
CA ARG A 28 1.07 -7.91 4.31
C ARG A 28 -0.13 -7.09 4.76
N TRP A 29 0.06 -5.84 5.16
CA TRP A 29 -1.04 -4.95 5.56
C TRP A 29 -1.97 -4.64 4.39
N THR A 30 -1.43 -4.48 3.19
CA THR A 30 -2.25 -4.28 1.97
C THR A 30 -3.14 -5.51 1.73
N VAL A 31 -2.62 -6.73 1.91
CA VAL A 31 -3.42 -7.98 1.82
C VAL A 31 -4.48 -8.05 2.91
N ILE A 32 -4.13 -7.70 4.16
CA ILE A 32 -5.09 -7.67 5.27
C ILE A 32 -6.22 -6.68 5.01
N ALA A 33 -5.90 -5.49 4.50
CA ALA A 33 -6.89 -4.47 4.14
C ALA A 33 -7.86 -5.01 3.07
N TRP A 34 -7.36 -5.69 2.04
CA TRP A 34 -8.19 -6.37 1.05
C TRP A 34 -9.07 -7.48 1.63
N ARG A 35 -8.56 -8.25 2.59
CA ARG A 35 -9.36 -9.31 3.25
C ARG A 35 -10.44 -8.74 4.17
N ALA A 36 -10.16 -7.62 4.82
CA ALA A 36 -11.09 -6.93 5.71
C ALA A 36 -12.24 -6.28 4.93
N ASP A 37 -11.98 -5.85 3.69
CA ASP A 37 -12.98 -5.23 2.83
C ASP A 37 -13.80 -6.27 2.05
N ARG A 38 -14.80 -6.87 2.73
CA ARG A 38 -15.68 -7.92 2.18
C ARG A 38 -16.62 -7.43 1.07
N LEU A 39 -16.71 -6.12 0.82
CA LEU A 39 -17.65 -5.52 -0.14
C LEU A 39 -16.98 -5.07 -1.44
N VAL A 40 -15.66 -4.82 -1.45
CA VAL A 40 -14.97 -4.41 -2.68
C VAL A 40 -14.69 -5.62 -3.57
N LYS A 41 -15.64 -5.89 -4.48
CA LYS A 41 -15.35 -6.63 -5.71
C LYS A 41 -14.69 -5.69 -6.71
N PHE A 42 -13.49 -6.01 -7.18
CA PHE A 42 -12.86 -5.28 -8.28
C PHE A 42 -13.53 -5.69 -9.60
N GLU A 43 -14.70 -5.13 -9.89
CA GLU A 43 -15.37 -5.28 -11.19
C GLU A 43 -15.11 -4.02 -12.03
N GLY A 44 -14.16 -4.11 -12.97
CA GLY A 44 -14.04 -3.20 -14.13
C GLY A 44 -13.75 -1.72 -13.85
N ASN A 45 -12.52 -1.27 -14.14
CA ASN A 45 -12.03 0.11 -14.41
C ASN A 45 -12.44 1.30 -13.51
N HIS A 46 -13.38 1.16 -12.58
CA HIS A 46 -13.80 2.15 -11.62
C HIS A 46 -13.78 1.51 -10.25
N THR A 47 -12.63 1.58 -9.60
CA THR A 47 -12.60 1.33 -8.17
C THR A 47 -13.02 2.57 -7.42
N THR A 48 -14.18 2.50 -6.78
CA THR A 48 -14.26 2.97 -5.40
C THR A 48 -13.34 2.07 -4.59
N VAL A 49 -12.02 2.31 -4.68
CA VAL A 49 -11.08 1.81 -3.70
C VAL A 49 -11.62 2.37 -2.39
N GLY A 50 -12.18 1.52 -1.53
CA GLY A 50 -12.68 1.96 -0.23
C GLY A 50 -11.60 2.78 0.47
N SER A 51 -12.00 3.77 1.28
CA SER A 51 -11.11 4.69 2.01
C SER A 51 -9.89 4.01 2.66
N ALA A 52 -10.04 2.74 3.06
CA ALA A 52 -9.02 1.86 3.63
C ALA A 52 -7.79 1.56 2.74
N LEU A 53 -7.82 1.83 1.44
CA LEU A 53 -6.71 1.56 0.51
C LEU A 53 -6.19 2.83 -0.19
N ASN A 54 -6.54 4.02 0.33
CA ASN A 54 -6.00 5.30 -0.15
C ASN A 54 -4.67 5.68 0.52
N TRP A 55 -4.35 5.08 1.68
CA TRP A 55 -3.12 5.40 2.41
C TRP A 55 -1.81 5.15 1.63
N PRO A 56 -1.69 4.16 0.71
CA PRO A 56 -0.47 4.00 -0.09
C PRO A 56 -0.15 5.23 -0.96
N ASP A 57 -1.18 5.99 -1.36
CA ASP A 57 -1.00 7.16 -2.22
C ASP A 57 -0.29 8.32 -1.53
N GLN A 58 -0.33 8.36 -0.21
CA GLN A 58 0.26 9.41 0.61
C GLN A 58 1.79 9.37 0.62
N TYR A 59 2.37 8.19 0.37
CA TYR A 59 3.81 7.96 0.50
C TYR A 59 4.52 7.73 -0.83
N LEU A 60 3.79 7.68 -1.95
CA LEU A 60 4.38 7.55 -3.29
C LEU A 60 4.66 8.93 -3.93
N PRO A 61 5.84 9.15 -4.54
CA PRO A 61 6.23 10.46 -5.07
C PRO A 61 5.33 10.88 -6.24
N VAL A 62 4.62 12.00 -6.07
CA VAL A 62 3.63 12.51 -7.03
C VAL A 62 4.21 12.71 -8.43
N SER A 63 5.46 13.15 -8.53
CA SER A 63 6.17 13.42 -9.78
C SER A 63 6.70 12.17 -10.49
N HIS A 64 6.69 11.00 -9.85
CA HIS A 64 7.28 9.81 -10.45
C HIS A 64 6.34 9.21 -11.50
N GLN A 65 6.80 9.11 -12.75
CA GLN A 65 6.01 8.63 -13.90
C GLN A 65 5.36 7.25 -13.70
N MET A 66 6.01 6.36 -12.94
CA MET A 66 5.49 5.02 -12.64
C MET A 66 4.62 4.95 -11.38
N ARG A 67 4.33 6.08 -10.71
CA ARG A 67 3.56 6.10 -9.46
C ARG A 67 2.25 5.34 -9.59
N GLY A 68 1.44 5.69 -10.60
CA GLY A 68 0.12 5.10 -10.80
C GLY A 68 0.18 3.59 -11.07
N GLN A 69 1.14 3.16 -11.88
CA GLN A 69 1.35 1.75 -12.23
C GLN A 69 1.89 0.96 -11.04
N ALA A 70 2.88 1.49 -10.33
CA ALA A 70 3.49 0.84 -9.16
C ALA A 70 2.46 0.64 -8.04
N ARG A 71 1.64 1.67 -7.77
CA ARG A 71 0.47 1.58 -6.89
C ARG A 71 -0.48 0.48 -7.36
N THR A 72 -0.85 0.50 -8.64
CA THR A 72 -1.78 -0.48 -9.21
C THR A 72 -1.24 -1.89 -9.06
N PHE A 73 0.04 -2.13 -9.32
CA PHE A 73 0.65 -3.44 -9.17
C PHE A 73 0.63 -3.92 -7.71
N LEU A 74 0.94 -3.04 -6.75
CA LEU A 74 0.84 -3.36 -5.32
C LEU A 74 -0.58 -3.74 -4.92
N LEU A 75 -1.56 -2.92 -5.28
CA LEU A 75 -2.96 -3.16 -4.93
C LEU A 75 -3.50 -4.43 -5.58
N MET A 76 -3.20 -4.68 -6.86
CA MET A 76 -3.71 -5.84 -7.59
C MET A 76 -3.02 -7.13 -7.19
N TRP A 77 -1.72 -7.07 -6.89
CA TRP A 77 -1.04 -8.22 -6.28
C TRP A 77 -1.69 -8.57 -4.94
N ALA A 78 -1.92 -7.58 -4.07
CA ALA A 78 -2.51 -7.83 -2.76
C ALA A 78 -3.97 -8.35 -2.86
N TRP A 79 -4.73 -7.87 -3.84
CA TRP A 79 -6.06 -8.40 -4.15
C TRP A 79 -6.01 -9.88 -4.58
N CYS A 80 -5.01 -10.27 -5.37
CA CYS A 80 -4.78 -11.68 -5.72
C CYS A 80 -4.45 -12.52 -4.48
N GLU A 81 -3.50 -12.08 -3.65
CA GLU A 81 -3.10 -12.76 -2.40
C GLU A 81 -4.21 -12.81 -1.33
N ALA A 82 -5.21 -11.94 -1.44
CA ALA A 82 -6.42 -12.00 -0.63
C ALA A 82 -7.35 -13.17 -1.03
N GLY A 83 -7.07 -13.88 -2.13
CA GLY A 83 -7.78 -15.08 -2.58
C GLY A 83 -8.67 -14.88 -3.80
N ASN A 84 -8.61 -13.73 -4.47
CA ASN A 84 -9.53 -13.40 -5.56
C ASN A 84 -9.07 -13.89 -6.95
N ASP A 85 -7.76 -14.01 -7.19
CA ASP A 85 -7.17 -14.56 -8.41
C ASP A 85 -5.71 -14.97 -8.12
N THR A 86 -5.04 -15.59 -9.08
CA THR A 86 -3.59 -15.80 -9.05
C THR A 86 -2.88 -14.58 -9.63
N TRP A 87 -1.81 -14.09 -8.99
CA TRP A 87 -1.06 -12.95 -9.50
C TRP A 87 -0.51 -13.17 -10.92
N ARG A 88 0.00 -14.39 -11.20
CA ARG A 88 0.47 -14.78 -12.53
C ARG A 88 -0.67 -14.73 -13.56
N GLY A 89 -1.83 -15.30 -13.23
CA GLY A 89 -3.00 -15.31 -14.11
C GLY A 89 -3.52 -13.90 -14.37
N TYR A 90 -3.58 -13.07 -13.34
CA TYR A 90 -4.03 -11.69 -13.42
C TYR A 90 -3.10 -10.85 -14.31
N CYS A 91 -1.78 -10.93 -14.13
CA CYS A 91 -0.82 -10.27 -15.02
C CYS A 91 -1.00 -10.68 -16.48
N LYS A 92 -1.21 -11.98 -16.75
CA LYS A 92 -1.47 -12.48 -18.11
C LYS A 92 -2.75 -11.89 -18.70
N LYS A 93 -3.86 -11.87 -17.94
CA LYS A 93 -5.15 -11.28 -18.37
C LYS A 93 -5.04 -9.79 -18.70
N ARG A 94 -4.17 -9.06 -17.98
CA ARG A 94 -3.95 -7.61 -18.15
C ARG A 94 -2.86 -7.25 -19.15
N GLY A 95 -2.19 -8.25 -19.76
CA GLY A 95 -1.06 -8.03 -20.67
C GLY A 95 0.18 -7.46 -19.98
N TRP A 96 0.30 -7.63 -18.66
CA TRP A 96 1.43 -7.10 -17.90
C TRP A 96 2.59 -8.09 -17.86
N SER A 97 3.80 -7.57 -18.04
CA SER A 97 5.01 -8.31 -17.69
C SER A 97 5.05 -8.53 -16.17
N ARG A 98 5.02 -9.79 -15.74
CA ARG A 98 5.09 -10.13 -14.32
C ARG A 98 6.37 -9.60 -13.65
N SER A 99 7.52 -9.68 -14.31
CA SER A 99 8.78 -9.19 -13.74
C SER A 99 8.77 -7.68 -13.54
N THR A 100 8.20 -6.94 -14.50
CA THR A 100 8.00 -5.49 -14.39
C THR A 100 7.04 -5.16 -13.26
N ALA A 101 5.91 -5.87 -13.18
CA ALA A 101 4.91 -5.65 -12.13
C ALA A 101 5.48 -5.97 -10.74
N ASP A 102 6.24 -7.06 -10.59
CA ASP A 102 6.91 -7.43 -9.33
C ASP A 102 7.94 -6.39 -8.91
N ARG A 103 8.75 -5.87 -9.85
CA ARG A 103 9.74 -4.82 -9.57
C ARG A 103 9.08 -3.54 -9.04
N TRP A 104 8.07 -3.04 -9.75
CA TRP A 104 7.42 -1.78 -9.39
C TRP A 104 6.53 -1.91 -8.16
N ARG A 105 5.92 -3.08 -7.94
CA ARG A 105 5.26 -3.43 -6.66
C ARG A 105 6.22 -3.30 -5.48
N LYS A 106 7.40 -3.94 -5.57
CA LYS A 106 8.41 -3.89 -4.49
C LYS A 106 8.89 -2.46 -4.25
N TRP A 107 9.20 -1.73 -5.32
CA TRP A 107 9.59 -0.33 -5.23
C TRP A 107 8.52 0.52 -4.52
N ALA A 108 7.23 0.31 -4.84
CA ALA A 108 6.15 1.01 -4.14
C ALA A 108 6.12 0.65 -2.65
N ALA A 109 6.20 -0.64 -2.32
CA ALA A 109 6.17 -1.11 -0.94
C ALA A 109 7.36 -0.56 -0.11
N GLU A 110 8.55 -0.48 -0.70
CA GLU A 110 9.74 0.12 -0.08
C GLU A 110 9.56 1.61 0.19
N LEU A 111 9.08 2.38 -0.78
CA LEU A 111 8.84 3.82 -0.59
C LEU A 111 7.76 4.10 0.44
N ILE A 112 6.69 3.31 0.43
CA ILE A 112 5.63 3.40 1.43
C ILE A 112 6.17 3.11 2.83
N ALA A 113 6.99 2.07 2.98
CA ALA A 113 7.61 1.72 4.26
C ALA A 113 8.50 2.87 4.77
N ASN A 114 9.34 3.43 3.89
CA ASN A 114 10.18 4.58 4.22
C ASN A 114 9.35 5.79 4.67
N GLY A 115 8.31 6.15 3.91
CA GLY A 115 7.44 7.28 4.23
C GLY A 115 6.68 7.10 5.56
N ILE A 116 6.25 5.88 5.89
CA ILE A 116 5.66 5.59 7.20
C ILE A 116 6.69 5.80 8.32
N ASN A 117 7.91 5.27 8.15
CA ASN A 117 8.96 5.42 9.15
C ASN A 117 9.32 6.89 9.38
N GLU A 118 9.45 7.68 8.30
CA GLU A 118 9.69 9.13 8.38
C GLU A 118 8.56 9.84 9.15
N ALA A 119 7.30 9.50 8.87
CA ALA A 119 6.15 10.07 9.56
C ALA A 119 6.13 9.72 11.06
N ILE A 120 6.51 8.49 11.42
CA ILE A 120 6.61 8.07 12.82
C ILE A 120 7.72 8.85 13.54
N ILE A 121 8.89 9.03 12.91
CA ILE A 121 10.01 9.80 13.47
C ILE A 121 9.58 11.27 13.70
N ALA A 122 8.95 11.89 12.71
CA ALA A 122 8.47 13.26 12.80
C ALA A 122 7.43 13.43 13.93
N ALA A 123 6.50 12.48 14.07
CA ALA A 123 5.50 12.50 15.14
C ALA A 123 6.11 12.31 16.53
N ALA A 124 7.16 11.47 16.66
CA ALA A 124 7.87 11.29 17.91
C ALA A 124 8.63 12.56 18.33
N GLN A 125 9.24 13.27 17.38
CA GLN A 125 9.93 14.54 17.64
C GLN A 125 8.96 15.63 18.11
N GLN A 126 7.78 15.74 17.50
CA GLN A 126 6.76 16.72 17.90
C GLN A 126 6.19 16.50 19.31
N ARG A 127 6.24 15.27 19.83
CA ARG A 127 5.78 14.95 21.20
C ARG A 127 6.83 15.26 22.26
N ALA A 128 8.09 15.44 21.86
CA ALA A 128 9.20 15.73 22.76
C ALA A 128 9.47 17.23 22.93
N THR A 129 8.82 18.07 22.12
CA THR A 129 8.76 19.54 22.22
C THR A 129 7.48 19.99 22.89
#